data_AF-A0A3L7RR26-F1
#
_entry.id   AF-A0A3L7RR26-F1
#
_cell.length_a   1.000
_cell.length_b   1.000
_cell.length_c   1.000
_cell.angle_alpha   90.00
_cell.angle_beta   90.00
_cell.angle_gamma   90.00
#
_symmetry.space_group_name_H-M   'P 1'
#
loop_
_entity.id
_entity.type
_entity.pdbx_description
1 polymer ?
#
loop_
_entity_poly.entity_id
_entity_poly.type
_entity_poly.pdbx_seq_one_letter_code
_entity_poly.pdbx_strand_id
1 'polypeptide(L)'
;MISTTLLTIPASVWWSVSALAALVTAGTAMRAAVSTRGSTAVPATLWAIAACLSLALDTGLRASGAISQPSAAASLRMVTAALSLCPAMSLLGAKRPQHGVWQFIVAALAVILLLPTLATALVRPDSVPDAHLLGRGFVVILSLVGWMNFVATRHGPAATLVTLGQLVVVRGFLPLVDSEQAFPPTASTAAPMAAAIDCLGGCLAAVGGLLAMTSSLSSLSSTRRRPSLA
;
A
#
# COMPACT_ATOMS: atom_id res chain seq x y z
N MET A 1 -24.22 2.97 -16.39
CA MET A 1 -24.02 1.78 -17.25
C MET A 1 -22.54 1.46 -17.27
N ILE A 2 -22.07 0.66 -16.31
CA ILE A 2 -20.72 0.07 -16.37
C ILE A 2 -20.83 -1.07 -17.38
N SER A 3 -20.11 -0.96 -18.50
CA SER A 3 -20.22 -1.88 -19.63
C SER A 3 -20.05 -3.33 -19.19
N THR A 4 -20.95 -4.20 -19.65
CA THR A 4 -20.96 -5.67 -19.48
C THR A 4 -19.63 -6.34 -19.86
N THR A 5 -18.76 -5.66 -20.60
CA THR A 5 -17.42 -6.11 -20.98
C THR A 5 -16.40 -6.18 -19.83
N LEU A 6 -16.57 -5.42 -18.74
CA LEU A 6 -15.66 -5.54 -17.58
C LEU A 6 -15.92 -6.83 -16.77
N LEU A 7 -17.13 -7.36 -16.84
CA LEU A 7 -17.53 -8.60 -16.16
C LEU A 7 -17.02 -9.87 -16.87
N THR A 8 -16.53 -9.78 -18.11
CA THR A 8 -16.03 -10.95 -18.84
C THR A 8 -14.57 -11.27 -18.56
N ILE A 9 -13.80 -10.33 -18.00
CA ILE A 9 -12.38 -10.54 -17.71
C ILE A 9 -12.25 -11.35 -16.40
N PRO A 10 -11.53 -12.49 -16.40
CA PRO A 10 -11.33 -13.29 -15.19
C PRO A 10 -10.65 -12.50 -14.07
N ALA A 11 -11.06 -12.74 -12.82
CA ALA A 11 -10.47 -12.09 -11.64
C ALA A 11 -8.94 -12.27 -11.55
N SER A 12 -8.42 -13.43 -11.98
CA SER A 12 -6.99 -13.72 -12.00
C SER A 12 -6.19 -12.73 -12.83
N VAL A 13 -6.71 -12.29 -13.97
CA VAL A 13 -6.05 -11.32 -14.86
C VAL A 13 -5.90 -9.97 -14.14
N TRP A 14 -6.97 -9.49 -13.51
CA TRP A 14 -6.94 -8.24 -12.74
C TRP A 14 -5.94 -8.28 -11.59
N TRP A 15 -5.90 -9.38 -10.84
CA TRP A 15 -4.94 -9.55 -9.76
C TRP A 15 -3.50 -9.67 -10.27
N SER A 16 -3.25 -10.30 -11.42
CA SER A 16 -1.92 -10.30 -12.06
C SER A 16 -1.45 -8.88 -12.40
N VAL A 17 -2.34 -8.04 -12.94
CA VAL A 17 -2.01 -6.62 -13.22
C VAL A 17 -1.72 -5.87 -11.92
N SER A 18 -2.53 -6.09 -10.87
CA SER A 18 -2.26 -5.50 -9.55
C SER A 18 -0.91 -5.93 -8.98
N ALA A 19 -0.53 -7.20 -9.12
CA ALA A 19 0.75 -7.72 -8.67
C ALA A 19 1.91 -7.07 -9.42
N LEU A 20 1.78 -6.93 -10.75
CA LEU A 20 2.77 -6.22 -11.57
C LEU A 20 2.89 -4.75 -11.17
N ALA A 21 1.77 -4.05 -10.94
CA ALA A 21 1.77 -2.66 -10.49
C ALA A 21 2.46 -2.50 -9.12
N ALA A 22 2.23 -3.45 -8.20
CA ALA A 22 2.92 -3.48 -6.92
C ALA A 22 4.44 -3.67 -7.08
N LEU A 23 4.88 -4.54 -7.99
CA LEU A 23 6.31 -4.73 -8.31
C LEU A 23 6.94 -3.49 -8.95
N VAL A 24 6.23 -2.79 -9.84
CA VAL A 24 6.68 -1.51 -10.39
C VAL A 24 6.87 -0.49 -9.27
N THR A 25 5.90 -0.39 -8.37
CA THR A 25 5.98 0.49 -7.18
C THR A 25 7.19 0.12 -6.31
N ALA A 26 7.43 -1.17 -6.06
CA ALA A 26 8.62 -1.66 -5.35
C ALA A 26 9.91 -1.23 -6.06
N GLY A 27 9.97 -1.31 -7.39
CA GLY A 27 11.09 -0.84 -8.20
C GLY A 27 11.39 0.66 -7.99
N THR A 28 10.35 1.48 -7.97
CA THR A 28 10.52 2.93 -7.69
C THR A 28 11.01 3.17 -6.26
N ALA A 29 10.53 2.40 -5.28
CA ALA A 29 10.96 2.47 -3.88
C ALA A 29 12.41 1.99 -3.69
N MET A 30 12.84 0.93 -4.39
CA MET A 30 14.24 0.47 -4.41
C MET A 30 15.18 1.54 -4.97
N ARG A 31 14.79 2.20 -6.07
CA ARG A 31 15.59 3.31 -6.61
C ARG A 31 15.66 4.48 -5.62
N ALA A 32 14.55 4.79 -4.94
CA ALA A 32 14.53 5.80 -3.88
C ALA A 32 15.50 5.42 -2.74
N ALA A 33 15.49 4.15 -2.30
CA ALA A 33 16.39 3.65 -1.25
C ALA A 33 17.88 3.85 -1.61
N VAL A 34 18.25 3.59 -2.87
CA VAL A 34 19.61 3.84 -3.37
C VAL A 34 19.93 5.34 -3.35
N SER A 35 18.99 6.19 -3.77
CA SER A 35 19.20 7.65 -3.81
C SER A 35 19.28 8.31 -2.43
N THR A 36 18.67 7.71 -1.41
CA THR A 36 18.65 8.21 -0.03
C THR A 36 19.64 7.51 0.88
N ARG A 37 20.62 6.75 0.36
CA ARG A 37 21.64 6.09 1.18
C ARG A 37 22.36 7.10 2.07
N GLY A 38 22.59 6.73 3.33
CA GLY A 38 23.17 7.63 4.35
C GLY A 38 22.19 8.64 4.95
N SER A 39 20.92 8.63 4.53
CA SER A 39 19.85 9.45 5.13
C SER A 39 19.02 8.63 6.13
N THR A 40 18.42 9.32 7.10
CA THR A 40 17.36 8.79 7.96
C THR A 40 16.08 8.40 7.20
N ALA A 41 15.99 8.68 5.89
CA ALA A 41 14.90 8.24 5.02
C ALA A 41 15.00 6.79 4.55
N VAL A 42 16.16 6.12 4.68
CA VAL A 42 16.33 4.72 4.23
C VAL A 42 15.29 3.77 4.83
N PRO A 43 15.01 3.77 6.14
CA PRO A 43 14.00 2.87 6.71
C PRO A 43 12.62 3.04 6.08
N ALA A 44 12.22 4.27 5.73
CA ALA A 44 10.93 4.50 5.08
C ALA A 44 10.85 3.83 3.70
N THR A 45 11.94 3.87 2.93
CA THR A 45 12.02 3.17 1.64
C THR A 45 11.99 1.65 1.80
N LEU A 46 12.60 1.10 2.85
CA LEU A 46 12.54 -0.34 3.15
C LEU A 46 11.13 -0.78 3.53
N TRP A 47 10.41 0.00 4.35
CA TRP A 47 9.00 -0.23 4.63
C TRP A 47 8.15 -0.17 3.37
N ALA A 48 8.45 0.75 2.45
CA ALA A 48 7.69 0.90 1.20
C ALA A 48 7.89 -0.33 0.31
N ILE A 49 9.12 -0.84 0.23
CA ILE A 49 9.43 -2.11 -0.46
C ILE A 49 8.66 -3.26 0.18
N ALA A 50 8.70 -3.39 1.52
CA ALA A 50 7.99 -4.46 2.23
C ALA A 50 6.47 -4.40 1.98
N ALA A 51 5.86 -3.21 1.99
CA ALA A 51 4.45 -3.02 1.67
C ALA A 51 4.12 -3.44 0.24
N CYS A 52 4.95 -3.03 -0.74
CA CYS A 52 4.75 -3.37 -2.14
C CYS A 52 4.92 -4.87 -2.40
N LEU A 53 5.91 -5.51 -1.76
CA LEU A 53 6.11 -6.95 -1.85
C LEU A 53 4.97 -7.72 -1.19
N SER A 54 4.45 -7.24 -0.06
CA SER A 54 3.26 -7.81 0.57
C SER A 54 2.03 -7.74 -0.35
N LEU A 55 1.80 -6.61 -1.01
CA LEU A 55 0.71 -6.47 -1.98
C LEU A 55 0.90 -7.37 -3.21
N ALA A 56 2.13 -7.45 -3.73
CA ALA A 56 2.46 -8.33 -4.85
C ALA A 56 2.25 -9.80 -4.50
N LEU A 57 2.60 -10.19 -3.27
CA LEU A 57 2.36 -11.54 -2.75
C LEU A 57 0.86 -11.84 -2.61
N ASP A 58 0.09 -10.98 -1.94
CA ASP A 58 -1.37 -11.15 -1.78
C ASP A 58 -2.06 -11.30 -3.15
N THR A 59 -1.83 -10.35 -4.06
CA THR A 59 -2.48 -10.36 -5.36
C THR A 59 -1.94 -11.47 -6.27
N GLY A 60 -0.66 -11.82 -6.18
CA GLY A 60 -0.07 -12.95 -6.90
C GLY A 60 -0.64 -14.30 -6.46
N LEU A 61 -0.82 -14.52 -5.16
CA LEU A 61 -1.41 -15.76 -4.62
C LEU A 61 -2.90 -15.90 -4.95
N ARG A 62 -3.63 -14.78 -5.03
CA ARG A 62 -5.02 -14.77 -5.52
C ARG A 62 -5.08 -15.06 -7.03
N ALA A 63 -4.18 -14.46 -7.81
CA ALA A 63 -4.11 -14.68 -9.24
C ALA A 63 -3.78 -16.13 -9.61
N SER A 64 -2.92 -16.80 -8.83
CA SER A 64 -2.58 -18.21 -9.02
C SER A 64 -3.66 -19.17 -8.50
N GLY A 65 -4.65 -18.67 -7.74
CA GLY A 65 -5.65 -19.49 -7.06
C GLY A 65 -5.13 -20.22 -5.82
N ALA A 66 -3.88 -19.98 -5.40
CA ALA A 66 -3.32 -20.54 -4.17
C ALA A 66 -4.07 -20.08 -2.92
N ILE A 67 -4.68 -18.89 -2.97
CA ILE A 67 -5.60 -18.38 -1.96
C ILE A 67 -6.97 -18.13 -2.59
N SER A 68 -7.94 -18.95 -2.17
CA SER A 68 -9.33 -18.85 -2.59
C SER A 68 -10.29 -18.50 -1.45
N GLN A 69 -9.85 -18.71 -0.21
CA GLN A 69 -10.64 -18.50 1.00
C GLN A 69 -10.67 -17.01 1.40
N PRO A 70 -11.85 -16.42 1.65
CA PRO A 70 -12.01 -15.03 2.08
C PRO A 70 -11.15 -14.65 3.30
N SER A 71 -11.11 -15.50 4.34
CA SER A 71 -10.38 -15.24 5.59
C SER A 71 -8.87 -15.09 5.37
N ALA A 72 -8.27 -15.99 4.59
CA ALA A 72 -6.85 -15.95 4.23
C ALA A 72 -6.52 -14.72 3.38
N ALA A 73 -7.40 -14.41 2.43
CA ALA A 73 -7.26 -13.26 1.55
C ALA A 73 -7.32 -11.93 2.34
N ALA A 74 -8.28 -11.81 3.25
CA ALA A 74 -8.40 -10.66 4.14
C ALA A 74 -7.22 -10.54 5.10
N SER A 75 -6.73 -11.66 5.66
CA SER A 75 -5.56 -11.69 6.53
C SER A 75 -4.31 -11.13 5.84
N LEU A 76 -4.02 -11.58 4.62
CA LEU A 76 -2.91 -11.02 3.84
C LEU A 76 -3.12 -9.54 3.50
N ARG A 77 -4.35 -9.15 3.16
CA ARG A 77 -4.63 -7.74 2.88
C ARG A 77 -4.45 -6.86 4.11
N MET A 78 -4.72 -7.36 5.32
CA MET A 78 -4.44 -6.63 6.56
C MET A 78 -2.93 -6.47 6.78
N VAL A 79 -2.12 -7.51 6.47
CA VAL A 79 -0.64 -7.40 6.45
C VAL A 79 -0.20 -6.29 5.51
N THR A 80 -0.74 -6.28 4.29
CA THR A 80 -0.47 -5.21 3.33
C THR A 80 -0.90 -3.84 3.84
N ALA A 81 -2.08 -3.74 4.48
CA ALA A 81 -2.59 -2.50 5.02
C ALA A 81 -1.68 -1.94 6.13
N ALA A 82 -1.30 -2.77 7.10
CA ALA A 82 -0.40 -2.38 8.18
C ALA A 82 0.96 -1.92 7.63
N LEU A 83 1.57 -2.71 6.73
CA LEU A 83 2.86 -2.38 6.12
C LEU A 83 2.79 -1.12 5.26
N SER A 84 1.69 -0.87 4.55
CA SER A 84 1.52 0.31 3.69
C SER A 84 1.53 1.64 4.44
N LEU A 85 1.23 1.62 5.74
CA LEU A 85 1.25 2.81 6.61
C LEU A 85 2.66 3.11 7.16
N CYS A 86 3.51 2.09 7.27
CA CYS A 86 4.85 2.20 7.85
C CYS A 86 5.78 3.21 7.15
N PRO A 87 5.81 3.37 5.81
CA PRO A 87 6.69 4.33 5.14
C PRO A 87 6.43 5.77 5.59
N ALA A 88 5.15 6.17 5.60
CA ALA A 88 4.74 7.50 6.01
C ALA A 88 5.10 7.75 7.49
N MET A 89 4.77 6.81 8.36
CA MET A 89 5.09 6.92 9.79
C MET A 89 6.60 6.97 10.03
N SER A 90 7.39 6.17 9.30
CA SER A 90 8.84 6.20 9.34
C SER A 90 9.41 7.57 8.94
N LEU A 91 8.82 8.27 7.95
CA LEU A 91 9.27 9.59 7.52
C LEU A 91 9.03 10.68 8.56
N LEU A 92 7.94 10.60 9.32
CA LEU A 92 7.62 11.59 10.36
C LEU A 92 8.68 11.61 11.48
N GLY A 93 9.29 10.47 11.80
CA GLY A 93 10.36 10.38 12.80
C GLY A 93 11.76 10.63 12.27
N ALA A 94 11.96 10.76 10.95
CA ALA A 94 13.27 10.85 10.32
C ALA A 94 14.07 12.12 10.71
N LYS A 95 13.43 13.11 11.35
CA LYS A 95 14.07 14.38 11.78
C LYS A 95 14.77 14.32 13.14
N ARG A 96 14.77 13.18 13.86
CA ARG A 96 15.33 13.10 15.22
C ARG A 96 16.60 12.21 15.27
N PRO A 97 17.60 12.52 16.11
CA PRO A 97 18.81 11.70 16.27
C PRO A 97 18.51 10.28 16.82
N GLN A 98 17.31 10.06 17.35
CA GLN A 98 16.84 8.76 17.86
C GLN A 98 16.02 7.97 16.82
N HIS A 99 16.43 8.01 15.55
CA HIS A 99 15.68 7.35 14.46
C HIS A 99 15.51 5.84 14.68
N GLY A 100 16.44 5.17 15.39
CA GLY A 100 16.35 3.74 15.73
C GLY A 100 15.15 3.42 16.61
N VAL A 101 14.96 4.16 17.71
CA VAL A 101 13.81 4.01 18.62
C VAL A 101 12.50 4.28 17.88
N TRP A 102 12.50 5.24 16.96
CA TRP A 102 11.32 5.51 16.14
C TRP A 102 10.92 4.32 15.25
N GLN A 103 11.89 3.61 14.65
CA GLN A 103 11.56 2.41 13.85
C GLN A 103 10.95 1.29 14.70
N PHE A 104 11.36 1.18 15.95
CA PHE A 104 10.72 0.27 16.90
C PHE A 104 9.24 0.64 17.13
N ILE A 105 8.93 1.93 17.28
CA ILE A 105 7.53 2.42 17.41
C ILE A 105 6.73 2.10 16.14
N VAL A 106 7.30 2.31 14.95
CA VAL A 106 6.63 1.99 13.68
C VAL A 106 6.37 0.48 13.54
N ALA A 107 7.34 -0.36 13.93
CA ALA A 107 7.16 -1.81 13.92
C ALA A 107 6.10 -2.26 14.94
N ALA A 108 6.11 -1.70 16.15
CA ALA A 108 5.10 -1.97 17.17
C ALA A 108 3.70 -1.55 16.69
N LEU A 109 3.58 -0.39 16.04
CA LEU A 109 2.35 0.07 15.41
C LEU A 109 1.86 -0.94 14.36
N ALA A 110 2.74 -1.44 13.49
CA ALA A 110 2.38 -2.46 12.51
C ALA A 110 1.84 -3.72 13.18
N VAL A 111 2.48 -4.20 14.25
CA VAL A 111 2.00 -5.36 15.04
C VAL A 111 0.63 -5.09 15.66
N ILE A 112 0.42 -3.91 16.25
CA ILE A 112 -0.87 -3.51 16.82
C ILE A 112 -1.98 -3.53 15.76
N LEU A 113 -1.70 -3.01 14.56
CA LEU A 113 -2.64 -3.04 13.44
C LEU A 113 -2.93 -4.47 12.95
N LEU A 114 -2.01 -5.42 13.18
CA LEU A 114 -2.18 -6.84 12.84
C LEU A 114 -2.86 -7.67 13.92
N LEU A 115 -3.11 -7.11 15.12
CA LEU A 115 -3.79 -7.83 16.20
C LEU A 115 -5.12 -8.46 15.78
N PRO A 116 -6.01 -7.82 14.99
CA PRO A 116 -7.25 -8.46 14.55
C PRO A 116 -6.97 -9.75 13.77
N THR A 117 -5.99 -9.72 12.85
CA THR A 117 -5.59 -10.89 12.07
C THR A 117 -4.98 -11.99 12.92
N LEU A 118 -4.11 -11.63 13.87
CA LEU A 118 -3.51 -12.59 14.80
C LEU A 118 -4.58 -13.24 15.69
N ALA A 119 -5.53 -12.45 16.19
CA ALA A 119 -6.64 -12.95 17.00
C ALA A 119 -7.54 -13.89 16.20
N THR A 120 -7.92 -13.56 14.97
CA THR A 120 -8.71 -14.46 14.12
C THR A 120 -7.95 -15.73 13.77
N ALA A 121 -6.66 -15.64 13.43
CA ALA A 121 -5.87 -16.82 13.10
C ALA A 121 -5.76 -17.82 14.27
N LEU A 122 -5.71 -17.32 15.51
CA LEU A 122 -5.59 -18.15 16.71
C LEU A 122 -6.92 -18.66 17.26
N VAL A 123 -8.00 -17.86 17.16
CA VAL A 123 -9.28 -18.16 17.82
C VAL A 123 -10.34 -18.66 16.84
N ARG A 124 -10.36 -18.15 15.60
CA ARG A 124 -11.40 -18.42 14.59
C ARG A 124 -10.82 -18.37 13.17
N PRO A 125 -10.01 -19.38 12.75
CA PRO A 125 -9.21 -19.33 11.53
C PRO A 125 -10.04 -19.18 10.24
N ASP A 126 -11.31 -19.58 10.26
CA ASP A 126 -12.21 -19.48 9.11
C ASP A 126 -12.98 -18.15 9.02
N SER A 127 -12.80 -17.24 9.98
CA SER A 127 -13.48 -15.94 9.99
C SER A 127 -12.62 -14.84 9.35
N VAL A 128 -13.27 -13.90 8.68
CA VAL A 128 -12.61 -12.69 8.18
C VAL A 128 -12.15 -11.83 9.37
N PRO A 129 -10.89 -11.32 9.38
CA PRO A 129 -10.42 -10.41 10.41
C PRO A 129 -11.31 -9.17 10.50
N ASP A 130 -12.04 -9.04 11.60
CA ASP A 130 -12.87 -7.86 11.86
C ASP A 130 -12.12 -6.87 12.77
N ALA A 131 -11.66 -5.77 12.16
CA ALA A 131 -11.14 -4.66 12.92
C ALA A 131 -12.29 -3.83 13.49
N HIS A 132 -12.24 -3.57 14.80
CA HIS A 132 -13.19 -2.66 15.45
C HIS A 132 -13.23 -1.30 14.74
N LEU A 133 -14.37 -0.60 14.83
CA LEU A 133 -14.61 0.67 14.11
C LEU A 133 -13.51 1.72 14.37
N LEU A 134 -13.00 1.81 15.60
CA LEU A 134 -11.88 2.70 15.94
C LEU A 134 -10.59 2.33 15.18
N GLY A 135 -10.29 1.04 15.04
CA GLY A 135 -9.13 0.57 14.27
C GLY A 135 -9.25 0.90 12.78
N ARG A 136 -10.45 0.74 12.21
CA ARG A 136 -10.74 1.14 10.82
C ARG A 136 -10.59 2.64 10.61
N GLY A 137 -11.11 3.45 11.53
CA GLY A 137 -10.93 4.92 11.51
C GLY A 137 -9.46 5.31 11.65
N PHE A 138 -8.70 4.59 12.47
CA PHE A 138 -7.28 4.85 12.67
C PHE A 138 -6.45 4.62 11.40
N VAL A 139 -6.73 3.57 10.61
CA VAL A 139 -6.10 3.34 9.29
C VAL A 139 -6.31 4.54 8.35
N VAL A 140 -7.51 5.10 8.33
CA VAL A 140 -7.83 6.30 7.52
C VAL A 140 -7.02 7.49 8.00
N ILE A 141 -7.03 7.76 9.31
CA ILE A 141 -6.30 8.89 9.90
C ILE A 141 -4.81 8.79 9.58
N LEU A 142 -4.19 7.62 9.77
CA LEU A 142 -2.77 7.42 9.49
C LEU A 142 -2.43 7.62 8.00
N SER A 143 -3.31 7.18 7.10
CA SER A 143 -3.17 7.40 5.66
C SER A 143 -3.19 8.89 5.32
N LEU A 144 -4.12 9.65 5.92
CA LEU A 144 -4.26 11.09 5.73
C LEU A 144 -3.09 11.87 6.32
N VAL A 145 -2.61 11.50 7.51
CA VAL A 145 -1.42 12.11 8.11
C VAL A 145 -0.20 11.93 7.20
N GLY A 146 -0.03 10.74 6.62
CA GLY A 146 1.03 10.48 5.64
C GLY A 146 0.90 11.35 4.39
N TRP A 147 -0.32 11.48 3.85
CA TRP A 147 -0.60 12.34 2.71
C TRP A 147 -0.35 13.83 2.98
N MET A 148 -0.81 14.34 4.12
CA MET A 148 -0.65 15.74 4.53
C MET A 148 0.83 16.16 4.61
N ASN A 149 1.73 15.23 4.91
CA ASN A 149 3.17 15.49 4.93
C ASN A 149 3.75 15.83 3.54
N PHE A 150 3.05 15.50 2.45
CA PHE A 150 3.54 15.68 1.09
C PHE A 150 2.61 16.50 0.19
N VAL A 151 1.33 16.66 0.52
CA VAL A 151 0.33 17.31 -0.35
C VAL A 151 0.73 18.73 -0.76
N ALA A 152 1.28 19.52 0.17
CA ALA A 152 1.70 20.90 -0.07
C ALA A 152 3.14 21.00 -0.63
N THR A 153 3.71 19.91 -1.12
CA THR A 153 5.06 19.86 -1.71
C THR A 153 4.99 19.59 -3.21
N ARG A 154 6.12 19.69 -3.91
CA ARG A 154 6.22 19.27 -5.32
C ARG A 154 5.82 17.80 -5.57
N HIS A 155 5.85 16.95 -4.54
CA HIS A 155 5.44 15.55 -4.61
C HIS A 155 3.94 15.36 -4.28
N GLY A 156 3.17 16.44 -4.11
CA GLY A 156 1.76 16.38 -3.73
C GLY A 156 0.87 15.53 -4.65
N PRO A 157 0.97 15.68 -6.00
CA PRO A 157 0.20 14.83 -6.92
C PRO A 157 0.56 13.34 -6.79
N ALA A 158 1.86 13.03 -6.68
CA ALA A 158 2.33 11.66 -6.49
C ALA A 158 1.83 11.07 -5.17
N ALA A 159 1.94 11.82 -4.07
CA ALA A 159 1.44 11.41 -2.77
C ALA A 159 -0.07 11.17 -2.78
N THR A 160 -0.84 12.02 -3.46
CA THR A 160 -2.30 11.85 -3.60
C THR A 160 -2.66 10.54 -4.31
N LEU A 161 -1.99 10.23 -5.42
CA LEU A 161 -2.23 8.98 -6.15
C LEU A 161 -1.84 7.75 -5.34
N VAL A 162 -0.71 7.78 -4.62
CA VAL A 162 -0.30 6.69 -3.72
C VAL A 162 -1.31 6.50 -2.60
N THR A 163 -1.75 7.58 -1.95
CA THR A 163 -2.73 7.49 -0.86
C THR A 163 -4.10 7.01 -1.35
N LEU A 164 -4.57 7.48 -2.50
CA LEU A 164 -5.81 6.97 -3.11
C LEU A 164 -5.68 5.48 -3.45
N GLY A 165 -4.58 5.08 -4.07
CA GLY A 165 -4.30 3.67 -4.37
C GLY A 165 -4.27 2.81 -3.11
N GLN A 166 -3.61 3.29 -2.06
CA GLN A 166 -3.58 2.64 -0.76
C GLN A 166 -4.98 2.49 -0.16
N LEU A 167 -5.80 3.55 -0.12
CA LEU A 167 -7.17 3.51 0.40
C LEU A 167 -8.05 2.52 -0.38
N VAL A 168 -7.89 2.46 -1.70
CA VAL A 168 -8.60 1.49 -2.55
C VAL A 168 -8.16 0.05 -2.25
N VAL A 169 -6.86 -0.18 -2.07
CA VAL A 169 -6.30 -1.50 -1.72
C VAL A 169 -6.78 -1.95 -0.34
N VAL A 170 -6.83 -1.04 0.65
CA VAL A 170 -7.25 -1.38 2.03
C VAL A 170 -8.75 -1.22 2.27
N ARG A 171 -9.56 -1.05 1.21
CA ARG A 171 -10.99 -0.71 1.30
C ARG A 171 -11.80 -1.60 2.25
N GLY A 172 -11.47 -2.90 2.32
CA GLY A 172 -12.16 -3.86 3.18
C GLY A 172 -12.00 -3.60 4.68
N PHE A 173 -11.08 -2.70 5.06
CA PHE A 173 -10.84 -2.27 6.44
C PHE A 173 -11.17 -0.79 6.67
N LEU A 174 -11.84 -0.15 5.72
CA LEU A 174 -12.35 1.21 5.89
C LEU A 174 -13.64 1.20 6.75
N PRO A 175 -13.92 2.30 7.47
CA PRO A 175 -15.20 2.45 8.13
C PRO A 175 -16.32 2.39 7.08
N LEU A 176 -17.47 1.84 7.47
CA LEU A 176 -18.69 1.73 6.62
C LEU A 176 -18.57 0.77 5.42
N VAL A 177 -17.50 -0.01 5.30
CA VAL A 177 -17.35 -1.05 4.27
C VAL A 177 -17.47 -2.43 4.90
N ASP A 178 -18.34 -3.27 4.36
CA ASP A 178 -18.46 -4.66 4.79
C ASP A 178 -17.25 -5.48 4.31
N SER A 179 -16.45 -5.98 5.26
CA SER A 179 -15.21 -6.70 4.96
C SER A 179 -15.47 -7.98 4.17
N GLU A 180 -16.57 -8.69 4.48
CA GLU A 180 -17.03 -9.88 3.74
C GLU A 180 -17.30 -9.57 2.27
N GLN A 181 -17.93 -8.43 1.97
CA GLN A 181 -18.21 -8.01 0.59
C GLN A 181 -16.93 -7.57 -0.14
N ALA A 182 -15.97 -7.01 0.59
CA ALA A 182 -14.70 -6.58 0.02
C ALA A 182 -13.78 -7.75 -0.38
N PHE A 183 -13.97 -8.92 0.24
CA PHE A 183 -13.18 -10.13 0.01
C PHE A 183 -14.07 -11.33 -0.39
N PRO A 184 -14.77 -11.25 -1.53
CA PRO A 184 -15.64 -12.33 -1.95
C PRO A 184 -14.83 -13.59 -2.31
N PRO A 185 -15.41 -14.80 -2.18
CA PRO A 185 -14.76 -16.04 -2.62
C PRO A 185 -14.34 -15.96 -4.08
N THR A 186 -13.17 -16.51 -4.43
CA THR A 186 -12.59 -16.40 -5.78
C THR A 186 -13.48 -16.96 -6.90
N ALA A 187 -14.30 -17.97 -6.59
CA ALA A 187 -15.24 -18.57 -7.54
C ALA A 187 -16.58 -17.81 -7.69
N SER A 188 -16.79 -16.74 -6.90
CA SER A 188 -18.05 -15.99 -6.92
C SER A 188 -18.13 -15.02 -8.11
N THR A 189 -19.35 -14.66 -8.51
CA THR A 189 -19.61 -13.66 -9.55
C THR A 189 -19.16 -12.24 -9.18
N ALA A 190 -18.92 -11.98 -7.88
CA ALA A 190 -18.41 -10.71 -7.38
C ALA A 190 -16.88 -10.57 -7.47
N ALA A 191 -16.15 -11.68 -7.63
CA ALA A 191 -14.69 -11.69 -7.63
C ALA A 191 -14.05 -10.81 -8.72
N PRO A 192 -14.54 -10.78 -9.98
CA PRO A 192 -13.96 -9.92 -11.02
C PRO A 192 -14.02 -8.43 -10.68
N MET A 193 -15.14 -7.98 -10.09
CA MET A 193 -15.31 -6.58 -9.69
C MET A 193 -14.36 -6.22 -8.55
N ALA A 194 -14.27 -7.07 -7.52
CA ALA A 194 -13.33 -6.86 -6.42
C ALA A 194 -11.87 -6.82 -6.92
N ALA A 195 -11.52 -7.70 -7.86
CA ALA A 195 -10.19 -7.75 -8.47
C ALA A 195 -9.89 -6.52 -9.34
N ALA A 196 -10.88 -6.01 -10.09
CA ALA A 196 -10.75 -4.76 -10.85
C ALA A 196 -10.50 -3.55 -9.94
N ILE A 197 -11.17 -3.48 -8.78
CA ILE A 197 -10.93 -2.43 -7.79
C ILE A 197 -9.53 -2.55 -7.17
N ASP A 198 -9.08 -3.77 -6.86
CA ASP A 198 -7.69 -4.01 -6.42
C ASP A 198 -6.68 -3.53 -7.46
N CYS A 199 -6.91 -3.88 -8.73
CA CYS A 199 -6.10 -3.45 -9.86
C CYS A 199 -6.02 -1.93 -9.96
N LEU A 200 -7.16 -1.23 -9.85
CA LEU A 200 -7.18 0.24 -9.84
C LEU A 200 -6.31 0.80 -8.71
N GLY A 201 -6.43 0.25 -7.50
CA GLY A 201 -5.62 0.65 -6.35
C GLY A 201 -4.12 0.45 -6.58
N GLY A 202 -3.74 -0.72 -7.09
CA GLY A 202 -2.35 -1.02 -7.46
C GLY A 202 -1.80 -0.10 -8.55
N CYS A 203 -2.58 0.15 -9.60
CA CYS A 203 -2.20 1.05 -10.69
C CYS A 203 -2.02 2.50 -10.22
N LEU A 204 -2.93 3.01 -9.38
CA LEU A 204 -2.80 4.36 -8.81
C LEU A 204 -1.50 4.50 -7.99
N ALA A 205 -1.17 3.51 -7.16
CA ALA A 205 0.06 3.49 -6.41
C ALA A 205 1.31 3.46 -7.32
N ALA A 206 1.28 2.66 -8.39
CA ALA A 206 2.37 2.57 -9.35
C ALA A 206 2.59 3.88 -10.11
N VAL A 207 1.52 4.50 -10.61
CA VAL A 207 1.59 5.81 -11.28
C VAL A 207 2.12 6.87 -10.31
N GLY A 208 1.63 6.90 -9.07
CA GLY A 208 2.13 7.79 -8.03
C GLY A 208 3.63 7.60 -7.75
N GLY A 209 4.10 6.36 -7.63
CA GLY A 209 5.53 6.04 -7.45
C GLY A 209 6.40 6.50 -8.63
N LEU A 210 5.94 6.29 -9.86
CA LEU A 210 6.63 6.74 -11.08
C LEU A 210 6.69 8.27 -11.18
N LEU A 211 5.60 8.96 -10.82
CA LEU A 211 5.56 10.43 -10.77
C LEU A 211 6.53 10.99 -9.72
N ALA A 212 6.60 10.39 -8.53
CA ALA A 212 7.58 10.78 -7.51
C ALA A 212 9.02 10.60 -8.03
N MET A 213 9.31 9.50 -8.72
CA MET A 213 10.62 9.23 -9.29
C MET A 213 11.02 10.25 -10.36
N THR A 214 10.12 10.56 -11.31
CA THR A 214 10.39 11.53 -12.39
C THR A 214 10.60 12.95 -11.87
N SER A 215 9.79 13.39 -10.89
CA SER A 215 9.95 14.70 -10.24
C SER A 215 11.26 14.86 -9.47
N SER A 216 11.84 13.74 -9.00
CA SER A 216 13.16 13.74 -8.36
C SER A 216 14.30 13.88 -9.37
N LEU A 217 14.16 13.27 -10.56
CA LEU A 217 15.17 13.33 -11.62
C LEU A 217 15.28 14.73 -12.25
N SER A 218 14.14 15.40 -12.47
CA SER A 218 14.13 16.77 -13.00
C SER A 218 14.88 17.75 -12.10
N SER A 219 14.76 17.60 -10.78
CA SER A 219 15.46 18.42 -9.80
C SER A 219 16.99 18.32 -9.91
N LEU A 220 17.54 17.12 -10.14
CA LEU A 220 18.98 16.91 -10.27
C LEU A 220 19.55 17.56 -11.54
N SER A 221 18.77 17.53 -12.63
CA SER A 221 19.18 18.11 -13.91
C SER A 221 19.29 19.64 -13.86
N SER A 222 18.43 20.30 -13.07
CA SER A 222 18.45 21.75 -12.86
C SER A 222 19.68 22.20 -12.07
N THR A 223 20.09 21.45 -11.05
CA THR A 223 21.24 21.81 -10.22
C THR A 223 22.56 21.74 -11.00
N ARG A 224 22.71 20.75 -11.89
CA ARG A 224 23.94 20.57 -12.67
C ARG A 224 24.16 21.65 -13.75
N ARG A 225 23.13 22.39 -14.15
CA ARG A 225 23.19 23.40 -15.22
C ARG A 225 23.52 24.83 -14.76
N ARG A 226 23.75 25.08 -13.46
CA ARG A 226 24.22 26.40 -13.00
C ARG A 226 25.75 26.43 -13.12
N PRO A 227 26.35 27.09 -14.15
CA PRO A 227 27.79 27.29 -14.18
C PRO A 227 28.18 28.11 -12.95
N SER A 228 29.24 27.71 -12.27
CA SER A 228 29.87 28.50 -11.22
C SER A 228 30.41 29.78 -11.86
N LEU A 229 29.62 30.84 -11.85
CA LEU A 229 30.12 32.19 -12.06
C LEU A 229 30.96 32.50 -10.82
N ALA A 230 32.25 32.20 -10.94
CA ALA A 230 33.31 32.70 -10.09
C ALA A 230 33.75 34.08 -10.60
#